data_AF-A0A5N5M4R4-F1
#
_entry.id   AF-A0A5N5M4R4-F1
#
_cell.length_a   1.000
_cell.length_b   1.000
_cell.length_c   1.000
_cell.angle_alpha   90.00
_cell.angle_beta   90.00
_cell.angle_gamma   90.00
#
_symmetry.space_group_name_H-M   'P 1'
#
loop_
_entity.id
_entity.type
_entity.pdbx_description
1 polymer ?
#
loop_
_entity_poly.entity_id
_entity_poly.type
_entity_poly.pdbx_seq_one_letter_code
_entity_poly.pdbx_strand_id
1 'polypeptide(L)'
;MVRTVLPIIPTIILGVIEPLLLSVLSATIHITMDPASFFVVQAPSYPLLVSAVPPQGVGAAQQLGNIFLMLAFFALLCVWTPHPEISRYYCLIVALADWGHIYAFHRAVGSDYFWDFAGWHRHMWENVGVSVFLNVVRLATVAGLFGKIGGGGKGKAKSG
;
A
#
# COMPACT_ATOMS: atom_id res chain seq x y z
N MET A 1 -5.29 -23.47 -13.05
CA MET A 1 -3.97 -23.00 -12.59
C MET A 1 -3.99 -21.48 -12.68
N VAL A 2 -3.97 -20.77 -11.54
CA VAL A 2 -4.08 -19.30 -11.52
C VAL A 2 -2.85 -18.71 -12.18
N ARG A 3 -3.01 -18.12 -13.37
CA ARG A 3 -1.93 -17.52 -14.14
C ARG A 3 -2.08 -16.00 -13.99
N THR A 4 -1.30 -15.42 -13.09
CA THR A 4 -1.18 -13.95 -13.03
C THR A 4 -0.74 -13.42 -14.40
N VAL A 5 -1.31 -12.28 -14.78
CA VAL A 5 -1.02 -11.58 -16.04
C VAL A 5 0.05 -10.49 -15.88
N LEU A 6 0.49 -10.26 -14.64
CA LEU A 6 1.56 -9.31 -14.35
C LEU A 6 2.94 -9.94 -14.61
N PRO A 7 3.95 -9.12 -14.95
CA PRO A 7 5.34 -9.56 -14.95
C PRO A 7 5.81 -9.96 -13.54
N ILE A 8 6.85 -10.78 -13.47
CA ILE A 8 7.33 -11.42 -12.23
C ILE A 8 7.60 -10.41 -11.12
N ILE A 9 8.27 -9.29 -11.42
CA ILE A 9 8.62 -8.27 -10.42
C ILE A 9 7.35 -7.65 -9.79
N PRO A 10 6.41 -7.08 -10.58
CA PRO A 10 5.11 -6.62 -10.06
C PRO A 10 4.30 -7.71 -9.34
N THR A 11 4.32 -8.96 -9.82
CA THR A 11 3.64 -10.07 -9.13
C THR A 11 4.19 -10.29 -7.73
N ILE A 12 5.51 -10.31 -7.56
CA ILE A 12 6.13 -10.52 -6.24
C ILE A 12 5.83 -9.33 -5.33
N ILE A 13 6.01 -8.11 -5.81
CA ILE A 13 5.85 -6.91 -4.98
C ILE A 13 4.37 -6.70 -4.63
N LEU A 14 3.48 -6.63 -5.62
CA LEU A 14 2.08 -6.28 -5.43
C LEU A 14 1.21 -7.49 -5.02
N GLY A 15 1.62 -8.70 -5.39
CA GLY A 15 0.84 -9.92 -5.16
C GLY A 15 1.28 -10.74 -3.94
N VAL A 16 2.44 -10.44 -3.36
CA VAL A 16 2.98 -11.16 -2.19
C VAL A 16 3.43 -10.19 -1.10
N ILE A 17 4.40 -9.31 -1.42
CA ILE A 17 4.99 -8.42 -0.42
C ILE A 17 3.94 -7.44 0.12
N GLU A 18 3.23 -6.73 -0.74
CA GLU A 18 2.21 -5.77 -0.34
C GLU A 18 1.09 -6.40 0.51
N PRO A 19 0.43 -7.50 0.09
CA PRO A 19 -0.57 -8.17 0.93
C PRO A 19 -0.03 -8.59 2.29
N LEU A 20 1.24 -9.03 2.38
CA LEU A 20 1.87 -9.38 3.66
C LEU A 20 2.15 -8.14 4.50
N LEU A 21 2.64 -7.04 3.92
CA LEU A 21 2.84 -5.78 4.65
C LEU A 21 1.50 -5.25 5.18
N LEU A 22 0.44 -5.29 4.38
CA LEU A 22 -0.89 -4.92 4.82
C LEU A 22 -1.41 -5.87 5.90
N SER A 23 -1.44 -7.18 5.67
CA SER A 23 -2.09 -8.13 6.60
C SER A 23 -1.28 -8.45 7.86
N VAL A 24 0.02 -8.69 7.72
CA VAL A 24 0.93 -9.15 8.80
C VAL A 24 1.60 -7.97 9.52
N LEU A 25 2.00 -6.92 8.78
CA LEU A 25 2.80 -5.83 9.35
C LEU A 25 1.98 -4.61 9.82
N SER A 26 0.84 -4.31 9.18
CA SER A 26 0.07 -3.08 9.47
C SER A 26 -1.35 -3.33 10.03
N ALA A 27 -2.16 -4.19 9.41
CA ALA A 27 -3.62 -4.16 9.56
C ALA A 27 -4.23 -4.95 10.73
N THR A 28 -3.74 -6.16 11.02
CA THR A 28 -4.58 -7.16 11.72
C THR A 28 -4.06 -7.60 13.07
N ILE A 29 -2.83 -7.28 13.41
CA ILE A 29 -2.27 -7.62 14.73
C ILE A 29 -1.94 -6.35 15.50
N HIS A 30 -1.20 -5.39 14.92
CA HIS A 30 -0.87 -4.18 15.69
C HIS A 30 -2.04 -3.21 15.86
N ILE A 31 -2.80 -2.89 14.79
CA ILE A 31 -3.92 -1.94 14.89
C ILE A 31 -5.09 -2.49 15.73
N THR A 32 -5.38 -3.78 15.64
CA THR A 32 -6.48 -4.42 16.37
C THR A 32 -6.13 -4.75 17.81
N MET A 33 -4.88 -5.12 18.10
CA MET A 33 -4.45 -5.46 19.46
C MET A 33 -4.05 -4.22 20.27
N ASP A 34 -3.51 -3.18 19.63
CA ASP A 34 -3.15 -1.91 20.29
C ASP A 34 -3.49 -0.67 19.44
N PRO A 35 -4.79 -0.39 19.24
CA PRO A 35 -5.26 0.73 18.43
C PRO A 35 -4.88 2.10 19.01
N ALA A 36 -4.73 2.21 20.33
CA ALA A 36 -4.41 3.48 20.98
C ALA A 36 -2.95 3.88 20.72
N SER A 37 -1.99 2.94 20.83
CA SER A 37 -0.60 3.21 20.45
C SER A 37 -0.46 3.51 18.96
N PHE A 38 -1.20 2.80 18.11
CA PHE A 38 -1.23 3.08 16.68
C PHE A 38 -1.78 4.49 16.37
N PHE A 39 -2.76 4.99 17.14
CA PHE A 39 -3.31 6.33 16.95
C PHE A 39 -2.27 7.42 17.28
N VAL A 40 -1.56 7.28 18.40
CA VAL A 40 -0.57 8.28 18.84
C VAL A 40 0.59 8.40 17.84
N VAL A 41 1.07 7.28 17.29
CA VAL A 41 2.24 7.28 16.40
C VAL A 41 1.96 7.87 15.00
N GLN A 42 0.70 8.13 14.65
CA GLN A 42 0.35 8.79 13.38
C GLN A 42 0.86 10.23 13.28
N ALA A 43 1.01 10.91 14.41
CA ALA A 43 1.36 12.33 14.47
C ALA A 43 2.40 12.59 15.58
N PRO A 44 3.66 12.15 15.39
CA PRO A 44 4.70 12.26 16.42
C PRO A 44 4.98 13.71 16.84
N SER A 45 4.72 14.69 15.96
CA SER A 45 4.81 16.12 16.26
C SER A 45 3.82 16.61 17.32
N TYR A 46 2.78 15.82 17.62
CA TYR A 46 1.71 16.13 18.58
C TYR A 46 1.60 15.01 19.62
N PRO A 47 2.52 14.95 20.59
CA PRO A 47 2.59 13.85 21.54
C PRO A 47 1.32 13.78 22.40
N LEU A 48 0.67 12.62 22.39
CA LEU A 48 -0.50 12.29 23.19
C LEU A 48 -0.20 11.05 24.02
N LEU A 49 -0.54 11.06 25.30
CA LEU A 49 -0.44 9.86 26.13
C LEU A 49 -1.43 8.81 25.62
N VAL A 50 -1.00 7.55 25.51
CA VAL A 50 -1.86 6.44 25.04
C VAL A 50 -3.14 6.33 25.88
N SER A 51 -3.07 6.57 27.19
CA SER A 51 -4.21 6.57 28.10
C SER A 51 -5.19 7.74 27.89
N ALA A 52 -4.77 8.78 27.16
CA ALA A 52 -5.56 9.95 26.84
C ALA A 52 -6.17 9.88 25.42
N VAL A 53 -5.97 8.78 24.69
CA VAL A 53 -6.57 8.59 23.37
C VAL A 53 -8.10 8.48 23.53
N PRO A 54 -8.88 9.34 22.86
CA PRO A 54 -10.33 9.30 22.96
C PRO A 54 -10.90 8.03 22.29
N PRO A 55 -12.05 7.50 22.76
CA PRO A 55 -12.68 6.31 22.15
C PRO A 55 -12.91 6.42 20.64
N GLN A 56 -13.17 7.64 20.15
CA GLN A 56 -13.30 7.93 18.73
C GLN A 56 -12.01 7.64 17.95
N GLY A 57 -10.85 7.95 18.53
CA GLY A 57 -9.55 7.67 17.93
C GLY A 57 -9.25 6.18 17.86
N VAL A 58 -9.61 5.44 18.93
CA VAL A 58 -9.54 3.97 18.95
C VAL A 58 -10.42 3.35 17.86
N GLY A 59 -11.68 3.79 17.75
CA GLY A 59 -12.60 3.32 16.72
C GLY A 59 -12.10 3.61 15.30
N ALA A 60 -11.56 4.81 15.06
CA ALA A 60 -10.98 5.19 13.77
C ALA A 60 -9.76 4.33 13.40
N ALA A 61 -8.88 4.05 14.36
CA ALA A 61 -7.74 3.16 14.17
C ALA A 61 -8.22 1.75 13.77
N GLN A 62 -9.17 1.16 14.49
CA GLN A 62 -9.70 -0.17 14.19
C GLN A 62 -10.37 -0.24 12.81
N GLN A 63 -11.11 0.79 12.41
CA GLN A 63 -11.71 0.88 11.07
C GLN A 63 -10.63 0.91 9.99
N LEU A 64 -9.53 1.64 10.20
CA LEU A 64 -8.41 1.69 9.27
C LEU A 64 -7.73 0.31 9.14
N GLY A 65 -7.53 -0.39 10.26
CA GLY A 65 -7.02 -1.76 10.26
C GLY A 65 -7.91 -2.71 9.44
N ASN A 66 -9.23 -2.63 9.61
CA ASN A 66 -10.17 -3.42 8.81
C ASN A 66 -10.08 -3.09 7.30
N ILE A 67 -9.93 -1.82 6.94
CA ILE A 67 -9.76 -1.40 5.52
C ILE A 67 -8.45 -1.94 4.95
N PHE A 68 -7.35 -1.94 5.70
CA PHE A 68 -6.08 -2.49 5.24
C PHE A 68 -6.15 -4.01 5.03
N LEU A 69 -6.85 -4.74 5.91
CA LEU A 69 -7.09 -6.17 5.72
C LEU A 69 -7.91 -6.43 4.45
N MET A 70 -8.96 -5.65 4.24
CA MET A 70 -9.75 -5.71 3.01
C MET A 70 -8.87 -5.45 1.77
N LEU A 71 -8.04 -4.41 1.79
CA LEU A 71 -7.12 -4.09 0.69
C LEU A 71 -6.11 -5.22 0.41
N ALA A 72 -5.63 -5.93 1.43
CA ALA A 72 -4.77 -7.09 1.26
C ALA A 72 -5.45 -8.20 0.45
N PHE A 73 -6.73 -8.49 0.73
CA PHE A 73 -7.50 -9.47 -0.06
C PHE A 73 -7.80 -8.98 -1.47
N PHE A 74 -8.09 -7.69 -1.66
CA PHE A 74 -8.25 -7.12 -3.00
C PHE A 74 -6.96 -7.20 -3.81
N ALA A 75 -5.80 -6.94 -3.20
CA ALA A 75 -4.51 -7.10 -3.84
C ALA A 75 -4.31 -8.54 -4.33
N LEU A 76 -4.60 -9.53 -3.48
CA LEU A 76 -4.55 -10.93 -3.88
C LEU A 76 -5.49 -11.22 -5.06
N LEU A 77 -6.75 -10.80 -4.97
CA LEU A 77 -7.74 -11.04 -6.03
C LEU A 77 -7.35 -10.38 -7.37
N CYS A 78 -6.94 -9.11 -7.34
CA CYS A 78 -6.70 -8.31 -8.53
C CYS A 78 -5.32 -8.53 -9.16
N VAL A 79 -4.34 -9.06 -8.42
CA VAL A 79 -3.04 -9.46 -8.97
C VAL A 79 -3.05 -10.90 -9.48
N TRP A 80 -3.75 -11.79 -8.78
CA TRP A 80 -3.86 -13.21 -9.12
C TRP A 80 -5.10 -13.49 -9.98
N THR A 81 -5.26 -12.70 -11.05
CA THR A 81 -6.36 -12.81 -12.01
C THR A 81 -5.82 -13.06 -13.42
N PRO A 82 -6.54 -13.83 -14.27
CA PRO A 82 -6.21 -13.96 -15.69
C PRO A 82 -6.62 -12.73 -16.53
N HIS A 83 -7.27 -11.73 -15.93
CA HIS A 83 -7.85 -10.57 -16.59
C HIS A 83 -6.91 -9.35 -16.52
N PRO A 84 -6.18 -9.00 -17.61
CA PRO A 84 -5.22 -7.89 -17.61
C PRO A 84 -5.83 -6.52 -17.32
N GLU A 85 -7.08 -6.30 -17.73
CA GLU A 85 -7.85 -5.09 -17.45
C GLU A 85 -8.05 -4.87 -15.95
N ILE A 86 -8.36 -5.95 -15.19
CA ILE A 86 -8.58 -5.87 -13.75
C ILE A 86 -7.29 -5.48 -13.04
N SER A 87 -6.18 -6.16 -13.35
CA SER A 87 -4.88 -5.83 -12.74
C SER A 87 -4.42 -4.42 -13.09
N ARG A 88 -4.67 -3.95 -14.31
CA ARG A 88 -4.32 -2.59 -14.75
C ARG A 88 -5.14 -1.53 -14.02
N TYR A 89 -6.46 -1.66 -13.98
CA TYR A 89 -7.33 -0.71 -13.29
C TYR A 89 -7.09 -0.72 -11.79
N TYR A 90 -6.87 -1.90 -11.20
CA TYR A 90 -6.45 -2.01 -9.80
C TYR A 90 -5.18 -1.21 -9.53
N CYS A 91 -4.13 -1.35 -10.36
CA CYS A 91 -2.90 -0.58 -10.18
C CYS A 91 -3.13 0.93 -10.25
N LEU A 92 -3.98 1.41 -11.17
CA LEU A 92 -4.31 2.83 -11.30
C LEU A 92 -5.14 3.36 -10.12
N ILE A 93 -6.16 2.62 -9.70
CA ILE A 93 -7.05 3.00 -8.61
C ILE A 93 -6.27 3.07 -7.29
N VAL A 94 -5.46 2.03 -6.99
CA VAL A 94 -4.67 2.05 -5.76
C VAL A 94 -3.55 3.07 -5.84
N ALA A 95 -2.96 3.30 -7.03
CA ALA A 95 -2.01 4.38 -7.18
C ALA A 95 -2.62 5.74 -6.82
N LEU A 96 -3.88 6.01 -7.20
CA LEU A 96 -4.59 7.22 -6.77
C LEU A 96 -4.85 7.24 -5.25
N ALA A 97 -5.19 6.10 -4.66
CA ALA A 97 -5.40 5.97 -3.21
C ALA A 97 -4.12 6.27 -2.40
N ASP A 98 -2.94 5.87 -2.91
CA ASP A 98 -1.65 6.17 -2.26
C ASP A 98 -1.43 7.67 -2.11
N TRP A 99 -1.80 8.50 -3.09
CA TRP A 99 -1.70 9.96 -2.99
C TRP A 99 -2.58 10.51 -1.87
N GLY A 100 -3.80 9.96 -1.73
CA GLY A 100 -4.69 10.32 -0.62
C GLY A 100 -4.09 9.95 0.74
N HIS A 101 -3.48 8.77 0.85
CA HIS A 101 -2.79 8.31 2.05
C HIS A 101 -1.59 9.20 2.41
N ILE A 102 -0.73 9.50 1.44
CA ILE A 102 0.44 10.38 1.61
C ILE A 102 0.00 11.79 2.03
N TYR A 103 -1.04 12.33 1.38
CA TYR A 103 -1.58 13.65 1.73
C TYR A 103 -2.16 13.68 3.15
N ALA A 104 -2.83 12.62 3.60
CA ALA A 104 -3.34 12.53 4.97
C ALA A 104 -2.20 12.63 6.00
N PHE A 105 -1.07 11.96 5.76
CA PHE A 105 0.12 12.09 6.61
C PHE A 105 0.74 13.49 6.57
N HIS A 106 0.88 14.09 5.39
CA HIS A 106 1.34 15.49 5.26
C HIS A 106 0.49 16.45 6.09
N ARG A 107 -0.84 16.24 6.10
CA ARG A 107 -1.77 17.03 6.91
C ARG A 107 -1.65 16.75 8.42
N ALA A 108 -1.33 15.52 8.81
CA ALA A 108 -1.21 15.13 10.21
C ALA A 108 0.09 15.64 10.87
N VAL A 109 1.23 15.53 10.18
CA VAL A 109 2.54 15.85 10.76
C VAL A 109 3.00 17.29 10.50
N GLY A 110 2.39 17.97 9.53
CA GLY A 110 2.76 19.32 9.08
C GLY A 110 3.84 19.31 7.99
N SER A 111 3.92 20.41 7.23
CA SER A 111 4.81 20.48 6.05
C SER A 111 6.29 20.42 6.42
N ASP A 112 6.69 21.11 7.50
CA ASP A 112 8.10 21.18 7.92
C ASP A 112 8.66 19.79 8.27
N TYR A 113 7.89 18.97 9.00
CA TYR A 113 8.29 17.60 9.31
C TYR A 113 8.16 16.67 8.10
N PHE A 114 7.12 16.84 7.28
CA PHE A 114 6.88 15.96 6.14
C PHE A 114 8.02 16.03 5.11
N TRP A 115 8.58 17.22 4.86
CA TRP A 115 9.68 17.38 3.90
C TRP A 115 11.08 17.13 4.50
N ASP A 116 11.20 16.98 5.81
CA ASP A 116 12.44 16.57 6.48
C ASP A 116 12.59 15.05 6.48
N PHE A 117 12.96 14.48 5.33
CA PHE A 117 13.15 13.04 5.18
C PHE A 117 14.20 12.45 6.14
N ALA A 118 15.18 13.25 6.58
CA ALA A 118 16.20 12.80 7.53
C ALA A 118 15.64 12.68 8.96
N GLY A 119 14.65 13.50 9.31
CA GLY A 119 13.95 13.49 10.60
C GLY A 119 12.79 12.49 10.69
N TRP A 120 12.50 11.75 9.61
CA TRP A 120 11.38 10.80 9.59
C TRP A 120 11.55 9.67 10.59
N HIS A 121 10.54 9.52 11.45
CA HIS A 121 10.42 8.41 12.37
C HIS A 121 10.16 7.11 11.60
N ARG A 122 10.46 5.97 12.22
CA ARG A 122 10.28 4.64 11.61
C ARG A 122 8.86 4.45 11.01
N HIS A 123 7.84 4.87 11.76
CA HIS A 123 6.44 4.79 11.32
C HIS A 123 6.16 5.60 10.04
N MET A 124 6.83 6.75 9.86
CA MET A 124 6.68 7.58 8.66
C MET A 124 7.26 6.88 7.43
N TRP A 125 8.42 6.23 7.57
CA TRP A 125 9.01 5.40 6.51
C TRP A 125 8.13 4.21 6.16
N GLU A 126 7.58 3.53 7.16
CA GLU A 126 6.73 2.34 6.98
C GLU A 126 5.37 2.67 6.34
N ASN A 127 4.84 3.88 6.53
CA ASN A 127 3.60 4.32 5.90
C ASN A 127 3.90 5.06 4.58
N VAL A 128 4.40 6.29 4.68
CA VAL A 128 4.59 7.17 3.51
C VAL A 128 5.68 6.64 2.57
N GLY A 129 6.82 6.20 3.11
CA GLY A 129 7.92 5.68 2.29
C GLY A 129 7.51 4.44 1.48
N VAL A 130 6.86 3.47 2.14
CA VAL A 130 6.33 2.26 1.49
C VAL A 130 5.25 2.62 0.47
N SER A 131 4.31 3.53 0.79
CA SER A 131 3.29 3.98 -0.16
C SER A 131 3.88 4.62 -1.40
N VAL A 132 4.89 5.49 -1.26
CA VAL A 132 5.59 6.09 -2.42
C VAL A 132 6.26 5.01 -3.27
N PHE A 133 6.94 4.05 -2.64
CA PHE A 133 7.58 2.94 -3.35
C PHE A 133 6.57 2.09 -4.13
N LEU A 134 5.48 1.66 -3.48
CA LEU A 134 4.43 0.87 -4.11
C LEU A 134 3.76 1.65 -5.24
N ASN A 135 3.52 2.96 -5.06
CA ASN A 135 2.97 3.82 -6.09
C ASN A 135 3.82 3.82 -7.36
N VAL A 136 5.13 4.00 -7.21
CA VAL A 136 6.09 3.95 -8.33
C VAL A 136 6.03 2.59 -9.02
N VAL A 137 6.03 1.49 -8.27
CA VAL A 137 5.94 0.14 -8.84
C VAL A 137 4.63 -0.03 -9.64
N ARG A 138 3.50 0.47 -9.13
CA ARG A 138 2.19 0.41 -9.82
C ARG A 138 2.20 1.19 -11.12
N LEU A 139 2.63 2.45 -11.09
CA LEU A 139 2.70 3.30 -12.27
C LEU A 139 3.69 2.73 -13.31
N ALA A 140 4.84 2.22 -12.85
CA ALA A 140 5.80 1.57 -13.71
C ALA A 140 5.26 0.27 -14.34
N THR A 141 4.47 -0.50 -13.59
CA THR A 141 3.78 -1.69 -14.10
C THR A 141 2.77 -1.33 -15.18
N VAL A 142 1.96 -0.29 -14.97
CA VAL A 142 0.98 0.18 -15.96
C VAL A 142 1.66 0.78 -17.20
N ALA A 143 2.78 1.48 -17.03
CA ALA A 143 3.60 1.99 -18.12
C ALA A 143 4.33 0.90 -18.91
N GLY A 144 4.38 -0.34 -18.38
CA GLY A 144 5.00 -1.49 -19.03
C GLY A 144 6.51 -1.57 -18.85
N LEU A 145 7.10 -0.85 -17.88
CA LEU A 145 8.54 -0.86 -17.59
C LEU A 145 9.05 -2.24 -17.18
N PHE A 146 8.21 -3.08 -16.57
CA PHE A 146 8.52 -4.46 -16.21
C PHE A 146 8.09 -5.50 -17.26
N GLY A 147 7.53 -5.05 -18.38
CA GLY A 147 6.85 -5.87 -19.37
C GLY A 147 5.36 -5.56 -19.47
N LYS A 148 4.74 -5.95 -20.59
CA LYS A 148 3.31 -5.68 -20.85
C LYS A 148 2.43 -6.62 -20.01
N ILE A 149 1.46 -6.04 -19.32
CA ILE A 149 0.39 -6.78 -18.64
C ILE A 149 -0.35 -7.64 -19.68
N GLY A 150 -0.49 -8.94 -19.41
CA GLY A 150 -1.12 -9.91 -20.32
C GLY A 150 -0.26 -10.29 -21.53
N GLY A 151 1.00 -9.81 -21.62
CA GLY A 151 1.90 -10.02 -22.75
C GLY A 151 2.55 -11.41 -22.86
N GLY A 152 2.05 -12.40 -22.12
CA GLY A 152 2.58 -13.76 -22.12
C GLY A 152 2.34 -14.49 -23.44
N GLY A 153 3.18 -14.21 -24.46
CA GLY A 153 3.35 -15.03 -25.65
C GLY A 153 3.19 -14.33 -27.00
N LYS A 154 4.06 -13.36 -27.35
CA LYS A 154 4.38 -13.03 -28.76
C LYS A 154 5.86 -12.67 -28.94
N GLY A 155 6.74 -13.58 -28.53
CA GLY A 155 8.16 -13.55 -28.88
C GLY A 155 8.51 -14.75 -29.75
N LYS A 156 8.78 -14.50 -31.04
CA LYS A 156 9.19 -15.43 -32.11
C LYS A 156 8.11 -16.31 -32.76
N ALA A 157 7.29 -15.71 -33.61
CA ALA A 157 6.83 -16.38 -34.83
C ALA A 157 7.64 -15.82 -36.00
N LYS A 158 8.37 -16.71 -36.69
CA LYS A 158 9.24 -16.44 -37.84
C LYS A 158 8.47 -15.73 -38.96
N SER A 159 9.14 -14.77 -39.60
CA SER A 159 8.96 -14.35 -40.99
C SER A 159 10.36 -13.87 -41.41
N GLY A 160 10.97 -14.31 -42.49
CA GLY A 160 10.69 -15.29 -43.53
C GLY A 160 11.99 -15.34 -44.33
#